data_AF-A0A3A4QH21-F1
#
_entry.id   AF-A0A3A4QH21-F1
#
_cell.length_a   1.000
_cell.length_b   1.000
_cell.length_c   1.000
_cell.angle_alpha   90.00
_cell.angle_beta   90.00
_cell.angle_gamma   90.00
#
_symmetry.space_group_name_H-M   'P 1'
#
loop_
_entity.id
_entity.type
_entity.pdbx_description
1 polymer ?
#
loop_
_entity_poly.entity_id
_entity_poly.type
_entity_poly.pdbx_seq_one_letter_code
_entity_poly.pdbx_strand_id
1 'polypeptide(L)'
;MGSVLPVIAVPEDAEEKASPGAVFPQTTYSEFVAAHQFPYRADPDRIAGIRQNFDSLSPGLDMARVLSCVGGPDFVQHLYSKGPSPGLIGASWVYVFEKQDPKLTNVFHDLTIEVFFDKTGRVLKIFSNIDGLTPINSTDPVPRHP
;
A
#
# COMPACT_ATOMS: atom_id res chain seq x y z
N MET A 1 -65.93 18.85 4.02
CA MET A 1 -65.27 17.83 3.17
C MET A 1 -63.94 18.44 2.73
N GLY A 2 -62.84 18.07 3.39
CA GLY A 2 -61.51 18.59 3.08
C GLY A 2 -60.75 17.57 2.23
N SER A 3 -60.40 17.96 1.00
CA SER A 3 -59.57 17.15 0.10
C SER A 3 -58.11 17.22 0.53
N VAL A 4 -57.50 16.06 0.79
CA VAL A 4 -56.06 15.92 1.05
C VAL A 4 -55.39 15.53 -0.26
N LEU A 5 -54.44 16.35 -0.73
CA LEU A 5 -53.59 16.04 -1.88
C LEU A 5 -52.52 15.02 -1.48
N PRO A 6 -52.15 14.06 -2.35
CA PRO A 6 -51.05 13.15 -2.07
C PRO A 6 -49.69 13.85 -2.18
N VAL A 7 -48.85 13.64 -1.17
CA VAL A 7 -47.45 14.05 -1.13
C VAL A 7 -46.67 13.21 -2.14
N ILE A 8 -45.98 13.88 -3.05
CA ILE A 8 -45.06 13.27 -4.02
C ILE A 8 -43.84 12.81 -3.24
N ALA A 9 -43.61 11.49 -3.19
CA ALA A 9 -42.35 10.94 -2.69
C ALA A 9 -41.23 11.29 -3.67
N VAL A 10 -40.31 12.16 -3.24
CA VAL A 10 -39.01 12.32 -3.87
C VAL A 10 -38.17 11.12 -3.42
N PRO A 11 -37.57 10.32 -4.30
CA PRO A 11 -36.59 9.35 -3.87
C PRO A 11 -35.33 10.13 -3.43
N GLU A 12 -35.20 10.23 -2.11
CA GLU A 12 -33.96 10.55 -1.40
C GLU A 12 -32.90 9.49 -1.76
N ASP A 13 -31.71 9.96 -2.08
CA ASP A 13 -30.47 9.21 -2.14
C ASP A 13 -30.41 8.04 -3.13
N ALA A 14 -29.99 8.38 -4.35
CA ALA A 14 -29.03 7.55 -5.04
C ALA A 14 -27.73 7.53 -4.20
N GLU A 15 -27.72 6.69 -3.17
CA GLU A 15 -26.53 6.31 -2.43
C GLU A 15 -25.58 5.65 -3.45
N GLU A 16 -24.70 6.46 -4.04
CA GLU A 16 -23.52 5.99 -4.74
C GLU A 16 -22.82 5.05 -3.76
N LYS A 17 -22.96 3.73 -3.99
CA LYS A 17 -22.30 2.71 -3.18
C LYS A 17 -20.80 2.94 -3.31
N ALA A 18 -20.25 3.76 -2.42
CA ALA A 18 -18.83 3.88 -2.21
C ALA A 18 -18.34 2.46 -1.95
N SER A 19 -17.59 1.92 -2.92
CA SER A 19 -16.92 0.65 -2.74
C SER A 19 -16.14 0.74 -1.43
N PRO A 20 -16.25 -0.23 -0.51
CA PRO A 20 -15.54 -0.17 0.76
C PRO A 20 -14.06 0.00 0.44
N GLY A 21 -13.50 1.15 0.82
CA GLY A 21 -12.10 1.48 0.59
C GLY A 21 -11.21 0.38 1.17
N ALA A 22 -10.03 0.19 0.58
CA ALA A 22 -9.08 -0.78 1.09
C ALA A 22 -8.72 -0.48 2.57
N VAL A 23 -8.77 -1.52 3.40
CA VAL A 23 -8.31 -1.45 4.80
C VAL A 23 -6.84 -1.87 4.82
N PHE A 24 -5.96 -0.94 5.13
CA PHE A 24 -4.53 -1.18 5.23
C PHE A 24 -4.13 -1.59 6.65
N PRO A 25 -3.10 -2.44 6.82
CA PRO A 25 -2.46 -2.67 8.12
C PRO A 25 -2.00 -1.34 8.73
N GLN A 26 -2.06 -1.23 10.06
CA GLN A 26 -1.77 0.04 10.74
C GLN A 26 -0.33 0.14 11.25
N THR A 27 0.53 -0.87 11.04
CA THR A 27 1.91 -0.85 11.53
C THR A 27 2.67 0.33 10.93
N THR A 28 3.05 1.27 11.78
CA THR A 28 3.78 2.49 11.42
C THR A 28 5.28 2.27 11.47
N TYR A 29 6.03 3.16 10.83
CA TYR A 29 7.49 3.14 10.91
C TYR A 29 8.01 3.28 12.36
N SER A 30 7.36 4.10 13.19
CA SER A 30 7.74 4.26 14.59
C SER A 30 7.58 2.96 15.40
N GLU A 31 6.53 2.19 15.12
CA GLU A 31 6.32 0.87 15.74
C GLU A 31 7.38 -0.13 15.28
N PHE A 32 7.70 -0.14 13.99
CA PHE A 32 8.81 -0.93 13.45
C PHE A 32 10.13 -0.61 14.16
N VAL A 33 10.46 0.68 14.31
CA VAL A 33 11.69 1.11 14.99
C VAL A 33 11.70 0.73 16.47
N ALA A 34 10.56 0.86 17.16
CA ALA A 34 10.47 0.49 18.58
C ALA A 34 10.60 -1.03 18.81
N ALA A 35 10.19 -1.85 17.84
CA ALA A 35 10.21 -3.31 17.94
C ALA A 35 11.56 -3.95 17.60
N HIS A 36 12.51 -3.21 17.04
CA HIS A 36 13.75 -3.77 16.51
C HIS A 36 15.01 -3.07 17.01
N GLN A 37 16.13 -3.80 16.96
CA GLN A 37 17.46 -3.25 17.20
C GLN A 37 18.13 -2.88 15.88
N PHE A 38 19.00 -1.88 15.91
CA PHE A 38 19.71 -1.36 14.75
C PHE A 38 21.23 -1.50 14.94
N PRO A 39 21.99 -1.93 13.90
CA PRO A 39 21.55 -2.17 12.53
C PRO A 39 20.62 -3.38 12.41
N TYR A 40 19.49 -3.16 11.74
CA TYR A 40 18.46 -4.16 11.54
C TYR A 40 18.78 -5.01 10.32
N ARG A 41 18.57 -6.31 10.46
CA ARG A 41 18.56 -7.27 9.36
C ARG A 41 17.37 -8.20 9.55
N ALA A 42 16.59 -8.38 8.50
CA ALA A 42 15.47 -9.30 8.52
C ALA A 42 15.96 -10.74 8.70
N ASP A 43 15.07 -11.56 9.27
CA ASP A 43 15.30 -12.98 9.44
C ASP A 43 15.63 -13.64 8.09
N PRO A 44 16.64 -14.54 8.01
CA PRO A 44 17.02 -15.20 6.77
C PRO A 44 15.88 -15.97 6.09
N ASP A 45 14.98 -16.58 6.85
CA ASP A 45 13.85 -17.34 6.30
C ASP A 45 12.81 -16.39 5.69
N ARG A 46 12.59 -15.21 6.30
CA ARG A 46 11.77 -14.14 5.71
C ARG A 46 12.36 -13.67 4.39
N ILE A 47 13.66 -13.40 4.37
CA ILE A 47 14.38 -12.98 3.16
C ILE A 47 14.24 -14.04 2.05
N ALA A 48 14.48 -15.31 2.38
CA ALA A 48 14.38 -16.40 1.42
C ALA A 48 12.95 -16.57 0.89
N GLY A 49 11.95 -16.52 1.76
CA GLY A 49 10.54 -16.62 1.39
C GLY A 49 10.09 -15.49 0.47
N ILE A 50 10.49 -14.24 0.75
CA ILE A 50 10.18 -13.10 -0.11
C ILE A 50 10.87 -13.28 -1.48
N ARG A 51 12.15 -13.63 -1.51
CA ARG A 51 12.89 -13.84 -2.77
C ARG A 51 12.27 -14.94 -3.63
N GLN A 52 11.87 -16.06 -3.04
CA GLN A 52 11.28 -17.18 -3.77
C GLN A 52 9.93 -16.83 -4.42
N ASN A 53 9.18 -15.91 -3.80
CA ASN A 53 7.83 -15.54 -4.24
C ASN A 53 7.78 -14.17 -4.95
N PHE A 54 8.91 -13.47 -5.08
CA PHE A 54 8.95 -12.12 -5.63
C PHE A 54 8.41 -12.07 -7.06
N ASP A 55 8.76 -13.05 -7.90
CA ASP A 55 8.30 -13.15 -9.30
C ASP A 55 6.79 -13.43 -9.41
N SER A 56 6.13 -13.83 -8.32
CA SER A 56 4.68 -13.99 -8.27
C SER A 56 3.94 -12.67 -8.00
N LEU A 57 4.67 -11.60 -7.69
CA LEU A 57 4.08 -10.27 -7.51
C LEU A 57 3.91 -9.59 -8.88
N SER A 58 2.76 -8.95 -9.09
CA SER A 58 2.49 -8.20 -10.30
C SER A 58 1.53 -7.03 -10.04
N PRO A 59 1.51 -6.01 -10.91
CA PRO A 59 0.46 -5.00 -10.90
C PRO A 59 -0.93 -5.64 -10.99
N GLY A 60 -1.92 -5.02 -10.35
CA GLY A 60 -3.31 -5.49 -10.30
C GLY A 60 -3.61 -6.55 -9.23
N LEU A 61 -2.61 -7.15 -8.59
CA LEU A 61 -2.86 -8.02 -7.43
C LEU A 61 -3.53 -7.23 -6.30
N ASP A 62 -4.44 -7.87 -5.57
CA ASP A 62 -4.95 -7.29 -4.33
C ASP A 62 -4.00 -7.55 -3.15
N MET A 63 -4.21 -6.79 -2.07
CA MET A 63 -3.45 -6.92 -0.82
C MET A 63 -3.45 -8.34 -0.26
N ALA A 64 -4.55 -9.09 -0.38
CA ALA A 64 -4.63 -10.46 0.15
C ALA A 64 -3.70 -11.40 -0.62
N ARG A 65 -3.57 -11.22 -1.94
CA ARG A 65 -2.59 -11.96 -2.74
C ARG A 65 -1.17 -11.59 -2.41
N VAL A 66 -0.84 -10.30 -2.27
CA VAL A 66 0.49 -9.88 -1.83
C VAL A 66 0.84 -10.50 -0.47
N LEU A 67 -0.09 -10.43 0.49
CA LEU A 67 0.06 -11.03 1.81
C LEU A 67 0.34 -12.53 1.73
N SER A 68 -0.37 -13.26 0.86
CA SER A 68 -0.15 -14.69 0.68
C SER A 68 1.19 -15.06 0.02
N CYS A 69 1.75 -14.17 -0.82
CA CYS A 69 3.00 -14.42 -1.52
C CYS A 69 4.22 -14.12 -0.64
N VAL A 70 4.22 -12.96 0.03
CA VAL A 70 5.43 -12.43 0.69
C VAL A 70 5.22 -12.09 2.16
N GLY A 71 4.05 -12.41 2.72
CA GLY A 71 3.72 -12.12 4.11
C GLY A 71 3.39 -10.65 4.36
N GLY A 72 3.22 -10.32 5.65
CA GLY A 72 2.88 -8.96 6.09
C GLY A 72 4.07 -8.00 5.98
N PRO A 73 3.81 -6.72 5.68
CA PRO A 73 4.86 -5.70 5.64
C PRO A 73 5.45 -5.45 7.02
N ASP A 74 6.65 -4.88 7.04
CA ASP A 74 7.28 -4.39 8.28
C ASP A 74 6.60 -3.10 8.77
N PHE A 75 6.18 -2.24 7.83
CA PHE A 75 5.31 -1.10 8.10
C PHE A 75 4.60 -0.62 6.83
N VAL A 76 3.59 0.23 7.02
CA VAL A 76 2.78 0.83 5.97
C VAL A 76 2.99 2.34 5.95
N GLN A 77 3.09 2.92 4.76
CA GLN A 77 3.06 4.38 4.56
C GLN A 77 1.83 4.77 3.76
N HIS A 78 1.01 5.69 4.28
CA HIS A 78 -0.10 6.25 3.52
C HIS A 78 0.39 7.28 2.51
N LEU A 79 -0.16 7.21 1.30
CA LEU A 79 0.16 8.11 0.21
C LEU A 79 -0.95 9.14 0.08
N TYR A 80 -0.60 10.42 0.14
CA TYR A 80 -1.54 11.53 0.01
C TYR A 80 -1.23 12.36 -1.24
N SER A 81 -2.27 12.88 -1.90
CA SER A 81 -2.11 13.80 -3.02
C SER A 81 -1.44 15.11 -2.58
N LYS A 82 -0.58 15.69 -3.41
CA LYS A 82 0.12 16.96 -3.12
C LYS A 82 -0.72 18.23 -3.37
N GLY A 83 -2.04 18.11 -3.48
CA GLY A 83 -2.95 19.22 -3.81
C GLY A 83 -3.37 20.07 -2.61
N PRO A 84 -4.15 21.15 -2.84
CA PRO A 84 -4.64 22.04 -1.78
C PRO A 84 -5.59 21.35 -0.79
N SER A 85 -6.15 20.20 -1.17
CA SER A 85 -6.89 19.31 -0.27
C SER A 85 -6.31 17.91 -0.38
N PRO A 86 -5.29 17.57 0.42
CA PRO A 86 -4.65 16.26 0.38
C PRO A 86 -5.67 15.15 0.68
N GLY A 87 -5.92 14.29 -0.30
CA GLY A 87 -6.71 13.07 -0.14
C GLY A 87 -5.80 11.84 -0.10
N LEU A 88 -6.25 10.78 0.58
CA LEU A 88 -5.60 9.47 0.53
C LEU A 88 -5.71 8.93 -0.90
N ILE A 89 -4.57 8.67 -1.53
CA ILE A 89 -4.49 8.12 -2.89
C ILE A 89 -4.03 6.66 -2.91
N GLY A 90 -3.59 6.13 -1.77
CA GLY A 90 -3.17 4.75 -1.62
C GLY A 90 -2.26 4.54 -0.42
N ALA A 91 -1.50 3.46 -0.45
CA ALA A 91 -0.50 3.15 0.56
C ALA A 91 0.69 2.41 -0.06
N SER A 92 1.86 2.44 0.57
CA SER A 92 2.94 1.51 0.30
C SER A 92 3.15 0.57 1.47
N TRP A 93 3.31 -0.70 1.16
CA TRP A 93 3.78 -1.72 2.09
C TRP A 93 5.28 -1.86 1.93
N VAL A 94 6.00 -1.69 3.04
CA VAL A 94 7.46 -1.70 3.04
C VAL A 94 7.95 -2.96 3.72
N TYR A 95 8.83 -3.67 3.02
CA TYR A 95 9.52 -4.85 3.51
C TYR A 95 11.00 -4.50 3.63
N VAL A 96 11.54 -4.55 4.85
CA VAL A 96 12.92 -4.16 5.13
C VAL A 96 13.78 -5.42 5.19
N PHE A 97 14.81 -5.50 4.35
CA PHE A 97 15.81 -6.55 4.43
C PHE A 97 16.97 -6.11 5.32
N GLU A 98 17.43 -4.87 5.15
CA GLU A 98 18.50 -4.28 5.96
C GLU A 98 18.20 -2.81 6.22
N LYS A 99 18.49 -2.34 7.44
CA LYS A 99 18.42 -0.93 7.79
C LYS A 99 19.48 -0.56 8.81
N GLN A 100 20.38 0.35 8.46
CA GLN A 100 21.53 0.66 9.31
C GLN A 100 21.16 1.62 10.46
N ASP A 101 20.50 2.72 10.14
CA ASP A 101 20.11 3.75 11.11
C ASP A 101 18.61 4.03 10.99
N PRO A 102 17.82 3.96 12.08
CA PRO A 102 16.39 4.23 12.06
C PRO A 102 16.04 5.71 11.83
N LYS A 103 16.99 6.64 11.94
CA LYS A 103 16.78 8.09 11.79
C LYS A 103 17.20 8.61 10.43
N LEU A 104 17.95 7.83 9.66
CA LEU A 104 18.48 8.22 8.35
C LEU A 104 17.96 7.27 7.28
N THR A 105 17.73 7.80 6.08
CA THR A 105 17.50 7.00 4.88
C THR A 105 18.80 6.93 4.10
N ASN A 106 19.32 5.72 3.89
CA ASN A 106 20.52 5.51 3.10
C ASN A 106 20.23 4.51 1.98
N VAL A 107 19.91 5.02 0.79
CA VAL A 107 19.47 4.21 -0.36
C VAL A 107 20.47 3.14 -0.81
N PHE A 108 21.75 3.27 -0.44
CA PHE A 108 22.79 2.30 -0.78
C PHE A 108 22.95 1.18 0.26
N HIS A 109 22.44 1.38 1.48
CA HIS A 109 22.62 0.44 2.60
C HIS A 109 21.31 -0.04 3.22
N ASP A 110 20.22 0.71 3.03
CA ASP A 110 18.88 0.30 3.43
C ASP A 110 18.28 -0.51 2.29
N LEU A 111 18.23 -1.83 2.44
CA LEU A 111 17.69 -2.74 1.43
C LEU A 111 16.21 -2.96 1.69
N THR A 112 15.37 -2.59 0.73
CA THR A 112 13.91 -2.67 0.87
C THR A 112 13.21 -3.15 -0.40
N ILE A 113 11.99 -3.63 -0.20
CA ILE A 113 10.97 -3.77 -1.24
C ILE A 113 9.79 -2.90 -0.83
N GLU A 114 9.27 -2.14 -1.77
CA GLU A 114 8.08 -1.30 -1.56
C GLU A 114 7.01 -1.69 -2.57
N VAL A 115 5.87 -2.18 -2.07
CA VAL A 115 4.69 -2.50 -2.88
C VAL A 115 3.69 -1.36 -2.73
N PHE A 116 3.41 -0.67 -3.83
CA PHE A 116 2.49 0.46 -3.85
C PHE A 116 1.09 -0.02 -4.24
N PHE A 117 0.09 0.37 -3.46
CA PHE A 117 -1.31 0.08 -3.70
C PHE A 117 -2.08 1.37 -4.01
N ASP A 118 -3.09 1.28 -4.87
CA ASP A 118 -4.08 2.34 -5.05
C ASP A 118 -5.10 2.37 -3.90
N LYS A 119 -6.03 3.34 -3.95
CA LYS A 119 -7.13 3.46 -2.98
C LYS A 119 -8.07 2.26 -2.91
N THR A 120 -8.05 1.38 -3.92
CA THR A 120 -8.85 0.16 -4.00
C THR A 120 -8.08 -1.07 -3.49
N GLY A 121 -6.81 -0.90 -3.09
CA GLY A 121 -5.98 -1.98 -2.56
C GLY A 121 -5.38 -2.86 -3.66
N ARG A 122 -5.24 -2.34 -4.88
CA ARG A 122 -4.61 -3.02 -6.02
C ARG A 122 -3.17 -2.54 -6.19
N VAL A 123 -2.25 -3.46 -6.46
CA VAL A 123 -0.84 -3.15 -6.70
C VAL A 123 -0.71 -2.27 -7.96
N LEU A 124 -0.10 -1.10 -7.79
CA LEU A 124 0.25 -0.18 -8.87
C LEU A 124 1.65 -0.43 -9.40
N LYS A 125 2.61 -0.61 -8.50
CA LYS A 125 4.02 -0.81 -8.81
C LYS A 125 4.75 -1.41 -7.61
N ILE A 126 5.91 -1.98 -7.87
CA ILE A 126 6.78 -2.62 -6.90
C ILE A 126 8.19 -2.08 -7.16
N PHE A 127 8.77 -1.47 -6.15
CA PHE A 127 10.15 -1.00 -6.17
C PHE A 127 11.01 -1.93 -5.33
N SER A 128 12.24 -2.19 -5.78
CA SER A 128 13.26 -2.86 -4.98
C SER A 128 14.62 -2.30 -5.33
N ASN A 129 15.49 -2.14 -4.33
CA ASN A 129 16.91 -1.83 -4.49
C ASN A 129 17.79 -3.02 -4.10
N ILE A 130 17.23 -4.24 -4.18
CA ILE A 130 17.90 -5.47 -3.80
C ILE A 130 18.41 -6.18 -5.05
N ASP A 131 19.69 -6.55 -5.05
CA ASP A 131 20.28 -7.29 -6.15
C ASP A 131 19.49 -8.58 -6.47
N GLY A 132 19.20 -8.74 -7.75
CA GLY A 132 18.42 -9.85 -8.30
C GLY A 132 16.90 -9.68 -8.24
N LEU A 133 16.37 -8.61 -7.64
CA LEU A 133 14.93 -8.31 -7.59
C LEU A 133 14.61 -7.09 -8.46
N THR A 134 14.14 -7.34 -9.68
CA THR A 134 13.89 -6.27 -10.66
C THR A 134 12.61 -5.50 -10.32
N PRO A 135 12.61 -4.15 -10.32
CA PRO A 135 11.38 -3.38 -10.11
C PRO A 135 10.29 -3.73 -11.13
N ILE A 136 9.04 -3.78 -10.67
CA ILE A 136 7.87 -4.16 -11.48
C ILE A 136 6.92 -2.97 -11.54
N ASN A 137 6.61 -2.47 -12.74
CA ASN A 137 5.73 -1.32 -12.93
C ASN A 137 4.46 -1.72 -13.68
N SER A 138 3.32 -1.11 -13.36
CA SER A 138 2.18 -1.15 -14.27
C SER A 138 2.53 -0.42 -15.57
N THR A 139 2.21 -1.04 -16.71
CA THR A 139 2.31 -0.41 -18.03
C THR A 139 1.18 0.57 -18.31
N ASP A 140 0.14 0.59 -17.48
CA ASP A 140 -0.95 1.54 -17.65
C ASP A 140 -0.54 2.92 -17.14
N PRO A 141 -0.68 3.98 -17.98
CA PRO A 141 -0.37 5.33 -17.56
C PRO A 141 -1.29 5.70 -16.39
N VAL A 142 -0.69 5.99 -15.24
CA VAL A 142 -1.39 6.67 -14.14
C VAL A 142 -2.03 7.94 -14.75
N PRO A 143 -3.35 8.13 -14.65
CA PRO A 143 -3.99 9.31 -15.20
C PRO A 143 -3.34 10.54 -14.57
N ARG A 144 -2.65 11.34 -15.39
CA ARG A 144 -2.23 12.68 -14.98
C ARG A 144 -3.50 13.50 -14.92
N HIS A 145 -4.06 13.67 -13.72
CA HIS A 145 -5.08 14.69 -13.55
C HIS A 145 -4.41 16.06 -13.75
N PRO A 146 -4.99 16.94 -14.59
CA PRO A 146 -4.51 18.30 -14.83
C PRO A 146 -4.64 19.19 -13.59
#